data_AF-A0A933XVR4-F1
#
_entry.id   AF-A0A933XVR4-F1
#
_cell.length_a   1.000
_cell.length_b   1.000
_cell.length_c   1.000
_cell.angle_alpha   90.00
_cell.angle_beta   90.00
_cell.angle_gamma   90.00
#
_symmetry.space_group_name_H-M   'P 1'
#
loop_
_entity.id
_entity.type
_entity.pdbx_description
1 polymer ?
#
loop_
_entity_poly.entity_id
_entity_poly.type
_entity_poly.pdbx_seq_one_letter_code
_entity_poly.pdbx_strand_id
1 'polypeptide(L)'
;MEGRALCIDRRSGLWPSELEEIDGPPDELWVRGDTRWLTVRPRIAIVGTRAPTAYGREQARRFARELAAAGAVIVSGLARGIDEEAHLGALEVGGGTIAVLCGVQENPFRFEVVLREDERPSPRAPKGAGDGHGRKTGAGRHSRRRDR
;
A
#
# COMPACT_ATOMS: atom_id res chain seq x y z
N MET A 1 -1.96 -19.67 -4.64
CA MET A 1 -2.80 -20.57 -3.80
C MET A 1 -4.25 -20.17 -4.08
N GLU A 2 -5.02 -21.04 -4.70
CA GLU A 2 -6.27 -20.70 -5.38
C GLU A 2 -7.38 -20.23 -4.42
N GLY A 3 -7.60 -18.91 -4.39
CA GLY A 3 -8.91 -18.30 -4.67
C GLY A 3 -10.09 -18.45 -3.70
N ARG A 4 -9.93 -18.88 -2.43
CA ARG A 4 -11.06 -18.89 -1.48
C ARG A 4 -11.33 -17.50 -0.90
N ALA A 5 -12.58 -17.07 -0.98
CA ALA A 5 -13.07 -15.92 -0.23
C ALA A 5 -13.21 -16.30 1.26
N LEU A 6 -12.77 -15.42 2.15
CA LEU A 6 -12.95 -15.50 3.58
C LEU A 6 -14.21 -14.72 3.96
N CYS A 7 -15.17 -15.34 4.65
CA CYS A 7 -16.25 -14.60 5.29
C CYS A 7 -15.80 -14.14 6.69
N ILE A 8 -15.96 -12.86 7.00
CA ILE A 8 -15.70 -12.29 8.32
C ILE A 8 -16.94 -11.55 8.83
N ASP A 9 -17.17 -11.61 10.15
CA ASP A 9 -18.22 -10.84 10.84
C ASP A 9 -17.60 -9.82 11.80
N ARG A 10 -18.45 -9.06 12.49
CA ARG A 10 -18.07 -8.06 13.50
C ARG A 10 -17.23 -8.58 14.68
N ARG A 11 -17.17 -9.90 14.90
CA ARG A 11 -16.36 -10.52 15.96
C ARG A 11 -14.95 -10.85 15.47
N SER A 12 -14.71 -10.76 14.17
CA SER A 12 -13.40 -10.97 13.57
C SER A 12 -12.43 -9.85 13.91
N GLY A 13 -11.20 -10.18 14.29
CA GLY A 13 -10.12 -9.19 14.44
C GLY A 13 -9.70 -8.51 13.12
N LEU A 14 -10.26 -8.95 11.99
CA LEU A 14 -10.07 -8.33 10.67
C LEU A 14 -11.21 -7.36 10.32
N TRP A 15 -12.21 -7.21 11.18
CA TRP A 15 -13.35 -6.33 10.94
C TRP A 15 -12.91 -4.85 10.90
N PRO A 16 -13.18 -4.10 9.82
CA PRO A 16 -12.94 -2.67 9.78
C PRO A 16 -13.87 -1.94 10.77
N SER A 17 -13.34 -1.41 11.87
CA SER A 17 -14.16 -0.74 12.88
C SER A 17 -14.87 0.51 12.36
N GLU A 18 -14.37 1.13 11.28
CA GLU A 18 -15.00 2.26 10.58
C GLU A 18 -16.39 1.88 10.02
N LEU A 19 -16.68 0.58 9.80
CA LEU A 19 -18.02 0.15 9.43
C LEU A 19 -19.00 0.21 10.60
N GLU A 20 -18.54 0.24 11.84
CA GLU A 20 -19.45 0.41 12.99
C GLU A 20 -19.96 1.85 13.12
N GLU A 21 -19.35 2.79 12.39
CA GLU A 21 -19.71 4.21 12.38
C GLU A 21 -20.80 4.54 11.35
N ILE A 22 -21.14 3.61 10.44
CA ILE A 22 -22.17 3.81 9.42
C ILE A 22 -23.54 3.28 9.87
N ASP A 23 -24.61 3.90 9.37
CA ASP A 23 -25.96 3.40 9.57
C ASP A 23 -26.16 2.10 8.77
N GLY A 24 -26.56 1.04 9.47
CA GLY A 24 -26.77 -0.27 8.87
C GLY A 24 -25.48 -0.94 8.40
N PRO A 25 -24.52 -1.23 9.30
CA PRO A 25 -23.33 -1.98 8.94
C PRO A 25 -23.72 -3.34 8.33
N PRO A 26 -22.94 -3.85 7.37
CA PRO A 26 -23.15 -5.21 6.89
C PRO A 26 -22.99 -6.21 8.05
N ASP A 27 -23.71 -7.31 8.02
CA ASP A 27 -23.55 -8.38 9.03
C ASP A 27 -22.25 -9.16 8.82
N GLU A 28 -21.85 -9.31 7.57
CA GLU A 28 -20.69 -10.08 7.14
C GLU A 28 -20.01 -9.44 5.92
N LEU A 29 -18.70 -9.66 5.78
CA LEU A 29 -17.91 -9.27 4.61
C LEU A 29 -17.26 -10.51 4.00
N TRP A 30 -17.41 -10.69 2.69
CA TRP A 30 -16.63 -11.68 1.95
C TRP A 30 -15.38 -11.02 1.40
N VAL A 31 -14.22 -11.55 1.74
CA VAL A 31 -12.92 -10.94 1.43
C VAL A 31 -12.10 -11.91 0.60
N ARG A 32 -11.58 -11.46 -0.52
CA ARG A 32 -10.60 -12.20 -1.33
C ARG A 32 -9.30 -11.41 -1.42
N GLY A 33 -8.15 -12.03 -1.15
CA GLY A 33 -6.82 -11.38 -1.18
C GLY A 33 -6.10 -11.43 0.18
N ASP A 34 -5.10 -10.57 0.37
CA ASP A 34 -4.38 -10.39 1.64
C ASP A 34 -5.21 -9.52 2.58
N THR A 35 -5.69 -10.16 3.63
CA THR A 35 -6.57 -9.56 4.63
C THR A 35 -5.84 -8.58 5.53
N ARG A 36 -4.50 -8.52 5.51
CA ARG A 36 -3.74 -7.56 6.32
C ARG A 36 -4.15 -6.11 6.07
N TRP A 37 -4.58 -5.78 4.86
CA TRP A 37 -4.94 -4.40 4.51
C TRP A 37 -6.23 -3.94 5.20
N LEU A 38 -7.04 -4.86 5.72
CA LEU A 38 -8.23 -4.53 6.51
C LEU A 38 -7.91 -3.96 7.89
N THR A 39 -6.70 -4.17 8.40
CA THR A 39 -6.26 -3.67 9.72
C THR A 39 -5.25 -2.53 9.64
N VAL A 40 -4.68 -2.29 8.45
CA VAL A 40 -3.72 -1.19 8.21
C VAL A 40 -4.47 0.15 8.11
N ARG A 41 -3.92 1.17 8.75
CA ARG A 41 -4.42 2.56 8.73
C ARG A 41 -3.29 3.53 8.37
N PRO A 42 -3.59 4.70 7.77
CA PRO A 42 -4.94 5.18 7.42
C PRO A 42 -5.51 4.54 6.15
N ARG A 43 -6.83 4.57 5.98
CA ARG A 43 -7.54 4.19 4.75
C ARG A 43 -8.14 5.42 4.10
N ILE A 44 -7.97 5.56 2.79
CA ILE A 44 -8.46 6.72 2.05
C ILE A 44 -9.24 6.24 0.83
N ALA A 45 -10.49 6.68 0.74
CA ALA A 45 -11.32 6.44 -0.42
C ALA A 45 -10.96 7.41 -1.55
N ILE A 46 -10.66 6.90 -2.74
CA ILE A 46 -10.54 7.69 -3.96
C ILE A 46 -11.60 7.19 -4.94
N VAL A 47 -12.60 8.03 -5.21
CA VAL A 47 -13.75 7.69 -6.06
C VAL A 47 -13.99 8.79 -7.08
N GLY A 48 -14.60 8.45 -8.21
CA GLY A 48 -14.98 9.48 -9.17
C GLY A 48 -15.66 8.98 -10.43
N THR A 49 -15.62 9.80 -11.47
CA THR A 49 -16.31 9.52 -12.74
C THR A 49 -15.72 8.32 -13.48
N ARG A 50 -16.59 7.62 -14.22
CA ARG A 50 -16.22 6.53 -15.14
C ARG A 50 -15.65 7.00 -16.48
N ALA A 51 -15.71 8.31 -16.75
CA ALA A 51 -15.20 8.95 -17.95
C ALA A 51 -14.39 10.21 -17.59
N PRO A 52 -13.24 10.06 -16.91
CA PRO A 52 -12.41 11.20 -16.53
C PRO A 52 -11.71 11.82 -17.74
N THR A 53 -11.32 13.09 -17.59
CA THR A 53 -10.37 13.73 -18.50
C THR A 53 -8.97 13.12 -18.32
N ALA A 54 -8.05 13.40 -19.25
CA ALA A 54 -6.65 12.96 -19.11
C ALA A 54 -6.02 13.50 -17.80
N TYR A 55 -6.25 14.78 -17.50
CA TYR A 55 -5.84 15.39 -16.25
C TYR A 55 -6.44 14.69 -15.02
N GLY A 56 -7.74 14.37 -15.06
CA GLY A 56 -8.41 13.67 -13.97
C GLY A 56 -7.80 12.29 -13.69
N ARG A 57 -7.47 11.53 -14.74
CA ARG A 57 -6.75 10.24 -14.61
C ARG A 57 -5.39 10.42 -13.95
N GLU A 58 -4.61 11.36 -14.45
CA GLU A 58 -3.26 11.64 -13.95
C GLU A 58 -3.28 12.03 -12.47
N GLN A 59 -4.19 12.93 -12.07
CA GLN A 59 -4.29 13.34 -10.66
C GLN A 59 -4.77 12.22 -9.75
N ALA A 60 -5.76 11.42 -10.16
CA ALA A 60 -6.23 10.28 -9.37
C ALA A 60 -5.11 9.28 -9.10
N ARG A 61 -4.38 8.91 -10.16
CA ARG A 61 -3.22 8.00 -10.06
C ARG A 61 -2.11 8.59 -9.19
N ARG A 62 -1.79 9.86 -9.39
CA ARG A 62 -0.75 10.57 -8.62
C ARG A 62 -1.10 10.61 -7.13
N PHE A 63 -2.32 11.02 -6.77
CA PHE A 63 -2.73 11.07 -5.36
C PHE A 63 -2.71 9.69 -4.73
N ALA A 64 -3.24 8.68 -5.40
CA ALA A 64 -3.21 7.32 -4.89
C ALA A 64 -1.78 6.82 -4.65
N ARG A 65 -0.87 7.08 -5.60
CA ARG A 65 0.55 6.74 -5.46
C ARG A 65 1.21 7.44 -4.28
N GLU A 66 1.03 8.74 -4.16
CA GLU A 66 1.65 9.55 -3.09
C GLU A 66 1.13 9.13 -1.70
N LEU A 67 -0.18 8.92 -1.58
CA LEU A 67 -0.81 8.48 -0.34
C LEU A 67 -0.41 7.04 0.04
N ALA A 68 -0.36 6.13 -0.94
CA ALA A 68 0.07 4.76 -0.72
C ALA A 68 1.54 4.67 -0.34
N ALA A 69 2.40 5.49 -0.96
CA ALA A 69 3.82 5.59 -0.58
C ALA A 69 4.01 6.12 0.85
N ALA A 70 3.07 6.94 1.34
CA ALA A 70 3.03 7.41 2.73
C ALA A 70 2.43 6.38 3.71
N GLY A 71 2.06 5.19 3.24
CA GLY A 71 1.53 4.10 4.07
C GLY A 71 0.00 4.05 4.18
N ALA A 72 -0.73 4.88 3.43
CA ALA A 72 -2.18 4.79 3.37
C ALA A 72 -2.63 3.60 2.50
N VAL A 73 -3.77 3.01 2.84
CA VAL A 73 -4.44 2.00 2.00
C VAL A 73 -5.51 2.69 1.16
N ILE A 74 -5.44 2.51 -0.15
CA ILE A 74 -6.40 3.12 -1.10
C ILE A 74 -7.63 2.24 -1.25
N VAL A 75 -8.81 2.79 -0.97
CA VAL A 75 -10.10 2.10 -1.11
C VAL A 75 -10.87 2.66 -2.30
N SER A 76 -11.40 1.80 -3.17
CA SER A 76 -12.22 2.24 -4.32
C SER A 76 -13.14 1.12 -4.84
N GLY A 77 -13.96 1.40 -5.86
CA GLY A 77 -15.03 0.51 -6.34
C GLY A 77 -14.68 -0.40 -7.52
N LEU A 78 -13.41 -0.46 -7.94
CA LEU A 78 -12.93 -1.16 -9.15
C LEU A 78 -13.64 -0.76 -10.45
N ALA A 79 -14.32 0.38 -10.50
CA ALA A 79 -14.92 0.85 -11.73
C ALA A 79 -13.84 1.35 -12.71
N ARG A 80 -14.14 1.30 -14.02
CA ARG A 80 -13.34 2.02 -15.02
C ARG A 80 -13.29 3.50 -14.67
N GLY A 81 -12.16 4.17 -14.91
CA GLY A 81 -12.02 5.61 -14.72
C GLY A 81 -11.20 5.96 -13.49
N ILE A 82 -11.74 6.80 -12.59
CA ILE A 82 -11.00 7.28 -11.41
C ILE A 82 -10.62 6.13 -10.47
N ASP A 83 -11.53 5.19 -10.22
CA ASP A 83 -11.30 4.05 -9.33
C ASP A 83 -10.15 3.16 -9.84
N GLU A 84 -10.14 2.85 -11.14
CA GLU A 84 -9.06 2.13 -11.81
C GLU A 84 -7.70 2.82 -11.63
N GLU A 85 -7.62 4.13 -11.92
CA GLU A 85 -6.37 4.89 -11.76
C GLU A 85 -5.91 4.97 -10.30
N ALA A 86 -6.85 5.01 -9.35
CA ALA A 86 -6.52 4.99 -7.93
C ALA A 86 -5.89 3.66 -7.51
N HIS A 87 -6.47 2.54 -7.93
CA HIS A 87 -5.87 1.22 -7.68
C HIS A 87 -4.49 1.10 -8.33
N LEU A 88 -4.36 1.52 -9.59
CA LEU A 88 -3.08 1.49 -10.30
C LEU A 88 -2.02 2.33 -9.59
N GLY A 89 -2.34 3.55 -9.16
CA GLY A 89 -1.41 4.42 -8.44
C GLY A 89 -0.90 3.80 -7.13
N ALA A 90 -1.78 3.15 -6.36
CA ALA A 90 -1.36 2.45 -5.14
C ALA A 90 -0.42 1.27 -5.42
N LEU A 91 -0.73 0.49 -6.47
CA LEU A 91 0.06 -0.68 -6.87
C LEU A 91 1.44 -0.31 -7.42
N GLU A 92 1.61 0.86 -8.03
CA GLU A 92 2.90 1.35 -8.56
C GLU A 92 4.01 1.41 -7.50
N VAL A 93 3.64 1.64 -6.24
CA VAL A 93 4.57 1.75 -5.11
C VAL A 93 4.54 0.53 -4.20
N GLY A 94 3.83 -0.53 -4.61
CA GLY A 94 3.61 -1.72 -3.78
C GLY A 94 2.79 -1.44 -2.52
N GLY A 95 1.99 -0.37 -2.53
CA GLY A 95 1.13 -0.01 -1.41
C GLY A 95 -0.16 -0.83 -1.37
N GLY A 96 -0.89 -0.72 -0.25
CA GLY A 96 -2.14 -1.43 -0.05
C GLY A 96 -3.29 -0.81 -0.84
N THR A 97 -4.13 -1.64 -1.45
CA THR A 97 -5.40 -1.20 -2.02
C THR A 97 -6.51 -2.24 -1.81
N ILE A 98 -7.73 -1.75 -1.60
CA ILE A 98 -8.93 -2.55 -1.34
C ILE A 98 -9.99 -2.15 -2.36
N ALA A 99 -10.54 -3.13 -3.07
CA ALA A 99 -11.68 -2.90 -3.95
C ALA A 99 -12.99 -3.37 -3.31
N VAL A 100 -13.98 -2.48 -3.30
CA VAL A 100 -15.35 -2.75 -2.83
C VAL A 100 -16.19 -3.07 -4.06
N LEU A 101 -16.67 -4.31 -4.19
CA LEU A 101 -17.44 -4.70 -5.36
C LEU A 101 -18.95 -4.67 -5.07
N CYS A 102 -19.70 -4.16 -6.04
CA CYS A 102 -21.15 -4.24 -6.05
C CYS A 102 -21.57 -5.41 -6.95
N GLY A 103 -22.20 -6.45 -6.40
CA GLY A 103 -22.69 -7.55 -7.23
C GLY A 103 -23.54 -8.55 -6.46
N VAL A 104 -24.57 -9.07 -7.14
CA VAL A 104 -25.44 -10.16 -6.69
C VAL A 104 -25.12 -11.37 -7.55
N GLN A 105 -24.17 -12.21 -7.14
CA GLN A 105 -24.19 -13.63 -7.48
C GLN A 105 -23.89 -14.41 -6.20
N GLU A 106 -24.96 -15.01 -5.67
CA GLU A 106 -25.11 -15.78 -4.43
C GLU A 106 -24.87 -15.10 -3.07
N ASN A 107 -24.27 -13.91 -2.97
CA ASN A 107 -24.22 -13.19 -1.68
C ASN A 107 -24.04 -11.66 -1.87
N PRO A 108 -24.93 -10.80 -1.33
CA PRO A 108 -24.93 -9.36 -1.60
C PRO A 108 -23.74 -8.53 -1.04
N PHE A 109 -22.72 -9.13 -0.43
CA PHE A 109 -21.62 -8.40 0.22
C PHE A 109 -20.23 -8.98 -0.10
N ARG A 110 -19.76 -8.87 -1.35
CA ARG A 110 -18.41 -9.31 -1.74
C ARG A 110 -17.45 -8.13 -1.91
N PHE A 111 -16.39 -8.15 -1.11
CA PHE A 111 -15.23 -7.26 -1.19
C PHE A 111 -14.07 -8.06 -1.80
N GLU A 112 -13.51 -7.59 -2.92
CA GLU A 112 -12.33 -8.21 -3.50
C GLU A 112 -11.14 -7.30 -3.32
N VAL A 113 -10.25 -7.71 -2.42
CA VAL A 113 -8.93 -7.09 -2.25
C VAL A 113 -8.06 -7.59 -3.41
N VAL A 114 -8.02 -6.83 -4.49
CA VAL A 114 -7.07 -7.12 -5.58
C VAL A 114 -5.68 -6.74 -5.09
N LEU A 115 -4.84 -7.75 -4.94
CA LEU A 115 -3.43 -7.56 -4.60
C LEU A 115 -2.57 -8.17 -5.67
N ARG A 116 -1.41 -7.54 -5.87
CA ARG A 116 -0.32 -8.17 -6.59
C ARG A 116 0.02 -9.50 -5.92
N GLU A 117 -0.10 -10.58 -6.68
CA GLU A 117 0.73 -11.75 -6.45
C GLU A 117 2.18 -11.34 -6.75
N ASP A 118 2.97 -11.32 -5.68
CA ASP A 118 4.42 -11.57 -5.64
C ASP A 118 5.31 -10.75 -6.60
N GLU A 119 5.77 -9.60 -6.14
CA GLU A 119 7.13 -9.12 -6.43
C GLU A 119 7.70 -8.51 -5.15
N ARG A 120 8.54 -9.29 -4.43
CA ARG A 120 9.30 -8.84 -3.26
C ARG A 120 10.04 -7.53 -3.59
N PRO A 121 9.94 -6.46 -2.77
CA PRO A 121 10.88 -5.36 -2.89
C PRO A 121 12.28 -5.87 -2.51
N SER A 122 13.21 -5.82 -3.45
CA SER A 122 14.63 -6.03 -3.22
C SER A 122 15.15 -4.99 -2.20
N PRO A 123 15.85 -5.39 -1.12
CA PRO A 123 16.38 -4.44 -0.17
C PRO A 123 17.60 -3.75 -0.78
N ARG A 124 17.41 -2.60 -1.45
CA ARG A 124 18.50 -1.66 -1.67
C ARG A 124 18.70 -0.84 -0.40
N ALA A 125 19.70 -1.23 0.39
CA ALA A 125 20.24 -0.39 1.45
C ALA A 125 20.87 0.89 0.84
N PRO A 126 20.59 2.10 1.37
CA PRO A 126 21.41 3.26 1.06
C PRO A 126 22.79 3.07 1.68
N LYS A 127 23.84 3.16 0.85
CA LYS A 127 25.23 3.22 1.30
C LYS A 127 25.39 4.44 2.21
N GLY A 128 25.67 4.20 3.49
CA GLY A 128 26.15 5.23 4.40
C GLY A 128 27.48 5.77 3.90
N ALA A 129 27.50 7.03 3.46
CA ALA A 129 28.70 7.83 3.34
C ALA A 129 28.74 8.75 4.55
N GLY A 130 29.49 8.33 5.58
CA GLY A 130 29.64 9.06 6.83
C GLY A 130 30.92 8.63 7.53
N ASP A 131 32.07 8.96 6.94
CA ASP A 131 33.36 8.92 7.63
C ASP A 131 33.90 10.34 7.78
N GLY A 132 33.43 11.02 8.82
CA GLY A 132 34.07 12.20 9.39
C GLY A 132 34.96 11.79 10.55
N HIS A 133 36.25 11.56 10.30
CA HIS A 133 37.23 11.30 11.36
C HIS A 133 37.98 12.59 11.73
N GLY A 134 37.59 13.18 12.85
CA GLY A 134 38.32 14.25 13.54
C GLY A 134 39.38 13.68 14.49
N ARG A 135 40.63 14.10 14.25
CA ARG A 135 41.79 14.32 15.15
C ARG A 135 41.97 13.45 16.40
N LYS A 136 43.20 12.92 16.55
CA LYS A 136 44.09 13.01 17.75
C LYS A 136 45.51 12.56 17.37
N THR A 137 46.47 13.48 17.30
CA THR A 137 47.59 13.71 18.26
C THR A 137 48.64 12.59 18.36
N GLY A 138 49.91 12.94 18.05
CA GLY A 138 51.05 12.59 18.91
C GLY A 138 52.07 11.57 18.40
N ALA A 139 53.29 12.07 18.21
CA ALA A 139 54.59 11.44 18.50
C ALA A 139 55.08 10.26 17.63
N GLY A 140 56.33 10.39 17.15
CA GLY A 140 57.14 9.23 16.73
C GLY A 140 58.10 9.51 15.60
N ARG A 141 59.24 10.16 15.89
CA ARG A 141 60.44 10.10 15.06
C ARG A 141 60.79 8.63 14.82
N HIS A 142 61.17 8.24 13.60
CA HIS A 142 62.38 7.43 13.38
C HIS A 142 62.79 7.42 11.91
N SER A 143 64.10 7.56 11.74
CA SER A 143 64.87 7.63 10.51
C SER A 143 64.95 6.27 9.80
N ARG A 144 65.20 6.34 8.50
CA ARG A 144 66.07 5.46 7.66
C ARG A 144 65.42 5.12 6.32
N ARG A 145 65.96 5.69 5.25
CA ARG A 145 66.22 5.06 3.94
C ARG A 145 67.46 5.79 3.39
N ARG A 146 68.63 5.17 3.14
CA ARG A 146 68.95 4.13 2.13
C ARG A 146 68.48 4.59 0.73
N ASP A 147 69.28 4.63 -0.32
CA ASP A 147 70.53 3.93 -0.63
C ASP A 147 71.33 4.76 -1.68
N ARG A 148 72.58 4.34 -1.86
CA ARG A 148 73.44 4.64 -3.01
C ARG A 148 72.82 4.21 -4.34
#